data_AF-A0A8J7N1F4-F1
#
_entry.id   AF-A0A8J7N1F4-F1
#
_cell.length_a   1.000
_cell.length_b   1.000
_cell.length_c   1.000
_cell.angle_alpha   90.00
_cell.angle_beta   90.00
_cell.angle_gamma   90.00
#
_symmetry.space_group_name_H-M   'P 1'
#
loop_
_entity.id
_entity.type
_entity.pdbx_description
1 polymer ?
#
loop_
_entity_poly.entity_id
_entity_poly.type
_entity_poly.pdbx_seq_one_letter_code
_entity_poly.pdbx_strand_id
1 'polypeptide(L)'
;MPRMMRPSRPRFSIWSRIARQRRSRSARERSRISALLMPFPDFPAGAPTSSGRSHPSRELRRCPSSSYPSVPKRSSGLAWRRILAWPEKSALPSRRRGRQCRPLRAGSVMPRPPGYQGPQSFYEFLATAKKEGEHGQAFTYKTVDTDVLGWGIRRVTGKSVGEVLSERIWGPMGAEQDAYFPIDTAGTEFAGGGLNAALHDFARFGEMMRLGGTFNGRQIVPKSVVDDIRSGANRERFARAGYRTLPGWSYRNVWRVSRNEHGTFTARGIHGQVIYIDPKAEMVVVRLASHPRAANAALDPTSLPEYRALAKHLMARPN
;
A
#
# COMPACT_ATOMS: atom_id res chain seq x y z
N MET A 1 -29.78 21.27 -49.88
CA MET A 1 -28.67 20.49 -49.31
C MET A 1 -27.84 21.38 -48.39
N PRO A 2 -27.83 21.19 -47.05
CA PRO A 2 -26.94 21.95 -46.17
C PRO A 2 -25.65 21.17 -45.87
N ARG A 3 -24.53 21.91 -45.93
CA ARG A 3 -23.14 21.48 -45.66
C ARG A 3 -22.98 20.88 -44.26
N MET A 4 -22.36 19.71 -44.21
CA MET A 4 -21.96 18.96 -43.02
C MET A 4 -20.76 19.65 -42.33
N MET A 5 -20.93 20.19 -41.11
CA MET A 5 -19.83 20.66 -40.27
C MET A 5 -19.10 19.45 -39.65
N ARG A 6 -17.77 19.40 -39.79
CA ARG A 6 -16.90 18.44 -39.10
C ARG A 6 -16.62 18.89 -37.66
N PRO A 7 -16.55 17.99 -36.67
CA PRO A 7 -16.19 18.36 -35.30
C PRO A 7 -14.69 18.64 -35.17
N SER A 8 -14.38 19.75 -34.50
CA SER A 8 -13.05 20.23 -34.17
C SER A 8 -12.37 19.35 -33.10
N ARG A 9 -11.12 18.93 -33.35
CA ARG A 9 -10.26 18.23 -32.38
C ARG A 9 -9.84 19.17 -31.24
N PRO A 10 -9.74 18.70 -29.97
CA PRO A 10 -9.25 19.53 -28.87
C PRO A 10 -7.74 19.79 -28.99
N ARG A 11 -7.37 21.08 -28.85
CA ARG A 11 -6.00 21.61 -28.94
C ARG A 11 -5.17 21.27 -27.70
N PHE A 12 -4.41 20.18 -27.75
CA PHE A 12 -3.22 19.99 -26.91
C PHE A 12 -2.06 20.85 -27.46
N SER A 13 -1.89 22.12 -27.05
CA SER A 13 -0.71 22.88 -27.55
C SER A 13 -0.09 23.96 -26.66
N ILE A 14 -0.33 24.01 -25.34
CA ILE A 14 0.35 25.00 -24.48
C ILE A 14 1.29 24.38 -23.42
N TRP A 15 1.12 23.09 -23.07
CA TRP A 15 1.94 22.43 -22.04
C TRP A 15 3.24 21.78 -22.55
N SER A 16 3.38 21.57 -23.85
CA SER A 16 4.54 20.89 -24.46
C SER A 16 5.81 21.76 -24.55
N ARG A 17 5.73 23.07 -24.28
CA ARG A 17 6.89 23.98 -24.20
C ARG A 17 7.47 24.12 -22.78
N ILE A 18 6.66 24.03 -21.74
CA ILE A 18 7.13 24.13 -20.33
C ILE A 18 7.85 22.83 -19.90
N ALA A 19 7.48 21.68 -20.46
CA ALA A 19 8.10 20.39 -20.14
C ALA A 19 9.54 20.21 -20.68
N ARG A 20 10.01 21.08 -21.58
CA ARG A 20 11.31 20.90 -22.27
C ARG A 20 12.50 21.59 -21.57
N GLN A 21 12.26 22.46 -20.59
CA GLN A 21 13.30 23.29 -19.96
C GLN A 21 13.72 22.86 -18.54
N ARG A 22 13.17 21.77 -17.99
CA ARG A 22 13.57 21.20 -16.68
C ARG A 22 14.10 19.77 -16.76
N ARG A 23 14.83 19.42 -17.83
CA ARG A 23 15.49 18.11 -17.98
C ARG A 23 16.89 18.01 -17.37
N SER A 24 17.34 18.99 -16.57
CA SER A 24 18.62 18.92 -15.86
C SER A 24 18.41 19.06 -14.35
N ARG A 25 18.69 17.97 -13.62
CA ARG A 25 18.66 17.81 -12.15
C ARG A 25 17.28 17.57 -11.51
N SER A 26 16.76 16.33 -11.62
CA SER A 26 15.81 15.83 -10.63
C SER A 26 16.50 14.81 -9.73
N ALA A 27 16.77 15.18 -8.48
CA ALA A 27 16.79 14.20 -7.40
C ALA A 27 15.42 13.50 -7.43
N ARG A 28 15.40 12.20 -7.74
CA ARG A 28 14.15 11.43 -7.83
C ARG A 28 13.59 11.27 -6.42
N GLU A 29 12.78 12.24 -6.00
CA GLU A 29 12.02 12.20 -4.75
C GLU A 29 11.03 11.04 -4.85
N ARG A 30 11.28 9.98 -4.06
CA ARG A 30 10.54 8.71 -4.11
C ARG A 30 10.05 8.36 -2.71
N SER A 31 8.79 7.97 -2.64
CA SER A 31 7.96 8.02 -1.44
C SER A 31 7.63 6.63 -0.91
N ARG A 32 7.41 6.51 0.41
CA ARG A 32 7.07 5.29 1.16
C ARG A 32 5.59 5.25 1.57
N ILE A 33 4.75 4.47 0.88
CA ILE A 33 3.32 4.30 1.18
C ILE A 33 2.95 2.81 1.33
N SER A 34 2.22 2.46 2.39
CA SER A 34 1.91 1.07 2.78
C SER A 34 0.60 0.50 2.22
N ALA A 35 -0.15 1.25 1.41
CA ALA A 35 -1.57 0.97 1.12
C ALA A 35 -1.84 -0.01 -0.03
N LEU A 36 -0.80 -0.63 -0.60
CA LEU A 36 -0.95 -1.50 -1.76
C LEU A 36 -1.15 -2.99 -1.43
N LEU A 37 -1.13 -3.39 -0.15
CA LEU A 37 -1.37 -4.79 0.24
C LEU A 37 -2.85 -5.01 0.57
N MET A 38 -3.60 -5.50 -0.42
CA MET A 38 -5.02 -5.87 -0.27
C MET A 38 -5.15 -7.39 -0.13
N PRO A 39 -5.91 -7.90 0.86
CA PRO A 39 -6.30 -9.30 0.89
C PRO A 39 -7.37 -9.57 -0.19
N PHE A 40 -7.13 -10.57 -1.06
CA PHE A 40 -8.10 -11.00 -2.08
C PHE A 40 -8.85 -12.26 -1.59
N PRO A 41 -10.19 -12.31 -1.69
CA PRO A 41 -10.98 -13.39 -1.09
C PRO A 41 -11.12 -14.68 -1.90
N ASP A 42 -10.78 -14.75 -3.20
CA ASP A 42 -11.15 -15.92 -4.02
C ASP A 42 -9.95 -16.78 -4.47
N PHE A 43 -9.94 -18.04 -4.00
CA PHE A 43 -9.16 -19.15 -4.53
C PHE A 43 -10.12 -20.22 -5.07
N PRO A 44 -10.16 -20.51 -6.38
CA PRO A 44 -10.70 -21.77 -6.84
C PRO A 44 -9.71 -22.89 -6.51
N ALA A 45 -10.16 -23.86 -5.71
CA ALA A 45 -9.45 -25.11 -5.48
C ALA A 45 -9.53 -25.95 -6.77
N GLY A 46 -8.39 -26.17 -7.42
CA GLY A 46 -8.29 -27.13 -8.52
C GLY A 46 -7.27 -26.70 -9.57
N ALA A 47 -6.07 -27.27 -9.52
CA ALA A 47 -5.19 -27.35 -10.69
C ALA A 47 -5.17 -28.82 -11.14
N PRO A 48 -5.44 -29.12 -12.43
CA PRO A 48 -5.27 -30.46 -12.96
C PRO A 48 -3.77 -30.75 -13.16
N THR A 49 -3.41 -32.00 -12.89
CA THR A 49 -2.12 -32.59 -13.26
C THR A 49 -2.07 -32.85 -14.76
N SER A 50 -1.07 -32.31 -15.46
CA SER A 50 -0.53 -32.97 -16.65
C SER A 50 0.87 -32.49 -16.98
N SER A 51 1.75 -33.49 -17.09
CA SER A 51 3.12 -33.50 -17.58
C SER A 51 3.26 -33.04 -19.04
N GLY A 52 4.38 -32.37 -19.34
CA GLY A 52 4.84 -32.18 -20.72
C GLY A 52 6.16 -31.41 -20.77
N ARG A 53 7.27 -32.11 -21.05
CA ARG A 53 8.63 -31.54 -21.19
C ARG A 53 8.78 -30.86 -22.55
N SER A 54 9.49 -29.72 -22.56
CA SER A 54 10.44 -29.37 -23.63
C SER A 54 11.42 -28.29 -23.14
N HIS A 55 12.71 -28.64 -23.11
CA HIS A 55 13.87 -27.73 -23.08
C HIS A 55 14.20 -27.32 -24.53
N PRO A 56 14.83 -26.16 -24.83
CA PRO A 56 16.19 -25.75 -24.39
C PRO A 56 16.24 -24.27 -23.92
N SER A 57 17.30 -23.68 -23.35
CA SER A 57 18.74 -23.76 -23.60
C SER A 57 19.57 -23.41 -22.35
N ARG A 58 20.77 -24.00 -22.28
CA ARG A 58 21.76 -23.93 -21.21
C ARG A 58 22.50 -22.58 -21.22
N GLU A 59 22.31 -21.72 -20.21
CA GLU A 59 23.35 -20.80 -19.72
C GLU A 59 23.00 -20.11 -18.38
N LEU A 60 22.49 -20.84 -17.39
CA LEU A 60 22.38 -20.35 -16.00
C LEU A 60 22.65 -21.51 -15.04
N ARG A 61 23.91 -21.92 -14.92
CA ARG A 61 24.38 -22.79 -13.84
C ARG A 61 25.61 -22.17 -13.20
N ARG A 62 25.38 -21.34 -12.17
CA ARG A 62 26.26 -21.09 -11.02
C ARG A 62 25.57 -20.11 -10.05
N CYS A 63 24.49 -20.55 -9.44
CA CYS A 63 24.05 -20.05 -8.14
C CYS A 63 23.88 -21.26 -7.22
N PRO A 64 24.59 -21.35 -6.08
CA PRO A 64 24.34 -22.40 -5.13
C PRO A 64 22.96 -22.19 -4.52
N SER A 65 22.13 -23.22 -4.58
CA SER A 65 20.89 -23.35 -3.83
C SER A 65 21.18 -23.21 -2.34
N SER A 66 20.99 -22.02 -1.79
CA SER A 66 21.10 -21.77 -0.35
C SER A 66 19.79 -22.19 0.33
N SER A 67 19.96 -23.11 1.25
CA SER A 67 19.01 -23.78 2.11
C SER A 67 18.09 -22.79 2.85
N TYR A 68 16.81 -22.77 2.50
CA TYR A 68 15.79 -22.27 3.42
C TYR A 68 15.62 -23.29 4.56
N PRO A 69 15.55 -22.88 5.84
CA PRO A 69 15.21 -23.81 6.90
C PRO A 69 13.79 -24.38 6.67
N SER A 70 13.69 -25.70 6.70
CA SER A 70 12.42 -26.42 6.58
C SER A 70 11.55 -26.18 7.82
N VAL A 71 10.32 -25.71 7.62
CA VAL A 71 9.32 -25.52 8.69
C VAL A 71 8.30 -26.68 8.63
N PRO A 72 7.86 -27.26 9.78
CA PRO A 72 7.15 -28.54 9.79
C PRO A 72 5.88 -28.58 8.95
N LYS A 73 5.76 -29.60 8.09
CA LYS A 73 4.54 -29.94 7.36
C LYS A 73 3.59 -30.73 8.28
N ARG A 74 2.62 -30.04 8.88
CA ARG A 74 1.22 -30.47 9.16
C ARG A 74 0.68 -29.71 10.38
N SER A 75 -0.31 -28.86 10.14
CA SER A 75 -1.41 -28.67 11.09
C SER A 75 -2.65 -28.25 10.30
N SER A 76 -3.77 -28.82 10.70
CA SER A 76 -5.02 -29.04 9.95
C SER A 76 -5.84 -27.78 9.67
N GLY A 77 -6.86 -27.96 8.82
CA GLY A 77 -7.80 -26.98 8.26
C GLY A 77 -8.36 -25.87 9.18
N LEU A 78 -8.31 -26.04 10.51
CA LEU A 78 -8.77 -25.06 11.50
C LEU A 78 -7.83 -23.85 11.65
N ALA A 79 -6.55 -23.96 11.30
CA ALA A 79 -5.59 -22.85 11.39
C ALA A 79 -5.87 -21.74 10.36
N TRP A 80 -6.49 -22.08 9.22
CA TRP A 80 -6.65 -21.18 8.07
C TRP A 80 -7.73 -20.11 8.27
N ARG A 81 -8.86 -20.45 8.91
CA ARG A 81 -9.85 -19.44 9.34
C ARG A 81 -9.26 -18.48 10.40
N ARG A 82 -8.18 -18.85 11.10
CA ARG A 82 -7.49 -17.98 12.08
C ARG A 82 -6.48 -17.02 11.43
N ILE A 83 -5.95 -17.33 10.25
CA ILE A 83 -4.96 -16.53 9.51
C ILE A 83 -5.62 -15.45 8.65
N LEU A 84 -6.75 -15.75 7.99
CA LEU A 84 -7.53 -14.72 7.29
C LEU A 84 -8.29 -13.79 8.26
N ALA A 85 -8.58 -14.27 9.47
CA ALA A 85 -9.02 -13.44 10.61
C ALA A 85 -7.85 -12.78 11.37
N TRP A 86 -6.61 -12.80 10.86
CA TRP A 86 -5.44 -12.19 11.53
C TRP A 86 -5.32 -10.66 11.40
N PRO A 87 -5.91 -9.96 10.39
CA PRO A 87 -6.13 -8.51 10.53
C PRO A 87 -6.98 -8.20 11.78
N GLU A 88 -7.73 -9.21 12.24
CA GLU A 88 -8.46 -9.28 13.49
C GLU A 88 -7.72 -10.05 14.61
N LYS A 89 -6.39 -10.13 14.67
CA LYS A 89 -5.69 -10.77 15.83
C LYS A 89 -4.41 -10.07 16.28
N SER A 90 -3.92 -9.07 15.57
CA SER A 90 -2.65 -8.42 15.88
C SER A 90 -2.80 -7.24 16.86
N ALA A 91 -2.71 -7.56 18.14
CA ALA A 91 -2.49 -6.55 19.16
C ALA A 91 -1.00 -6.59 19.55
N LEU A 92 -0.10 -5.83 18.91
CA LEU A 92 1.34 -5.65 19.28
C LEU A 92 1.65 -4.27 19.93
N PRO A 93 2.80 -4.01 20.58
CA PRO A 93 2.93 -2.90 21.53
C PRO A 93 3.08 -1.47 20.97
N SER A 94 2.60 -0.43 21.67
CA SER A 94 2.83 0.99 21.31
C SER A 94 3.45 1.87 22.42
N ARG A 95 4.28 2.85 21.98
CA ARG A 95 4.77 4.06 22.67
C ARG A 95 5.88 3.93 23.74
N ARG A 96 7.11 3.64 23.30
CA ARG A 96 8.35 4.30 23.82
C ARG A 96 9.22 4.71 22.64
N ARG A 97 9.78 5.93 22.64
CA ARG A 97 10.48 6.57 21.49
C ARG A 97 11.60 5.72 20.86
N GLY A 98 12.21 4.79 21.60
CA GLY A 98 13.23 3.87 21.08
C GLY A 98 12.72 2.58 20.43
N ARG A 99 11.45 2.19 20.64
CA ARG A 99 10.91 0.89 20.15
C ARG A 99 10.44 0.94 18.69
N GLN A 100 9.98 2.11 18.20
CA GLN A 100 9.57 2.26 16.79
C GLN A 100 10.73 2.05 15.81
N CYS A 101 11.95 2.34 16.23
CA CYS A 101 13.16 2.15 15.42
C CYS A 101 13.64 0.69 15.39
N ARG A 102 13.20 -0.17 16.31
CA ARG A 102 13.64 -1.57 16.40
C ARG A 102 13.32 -2.39 15.15
N PRO A 103 12.08 -2.39 14.59
CA PRO A 103 11.81 -3.11 13.34
C PRO A 103 12.63 -2.56 12.17
N LEU A 104 12.83 -1.24 12.12
CA LEU A 104 13.63 -0.60 11.06
C LEU A 104 15.12 -0.96 11.15
N ARG A 105 15.67 -1.12 12.36
CA ARG A 105 17.06 -1.60 12.56
C ARG A 105 17.18 -3.09 12.27
N ALA A 106 16.15 -3.88 12.62
CA ALA A 106 16.12 -5.30 12.32
C ALA A 106 16.11 -5.56 10.82
N GLY A 107 15.31 -4.83 10.05
CA GLY A 107 15.28 -4.94 8.60
C GLY A 107 16.35 -4.13 7.85
N SER A 108 17.38 -3.62 8.52
CA SER A 108 18.44 -2.78 7.92
C SER A 108 17.96 -1.52 7.19
N VAL A 109 16.72 -1.08 7.41
CA VAL A 109 16.19 0.18 6.89
C VAL A 109 16.82 1.38 7.59
N MET A 110 17.26 1.20 8.84
CA MET A 110 18.14 2.14 9.53
C MET A 110 19.45 1.45 9.94
N PRO A 111 20.57 2.18 9.96
CA PRO A 111 21.84 1.64 10.41
C PRO A 111 21.74 1.02 11.81
N ARG A 112 22.36 -0.15 11.96
CA ARG A 112 22.53 -0.80 13.27
C ARG A 112 23.74 -0.15 13.96
N PRO A 113 23.65 0.21 15.26
CA PRO A 113 24.80 0.75 15.99
C PRO A 113 25.89 -0.33 16.16
N PRO A 114 27.15 0.06 16.43
CA PRO A 114 28.20 -0.89 16.80
C PRO A 114 27.76 -1.81 17.95
N GLY A 115 28.05 -3.10 17.87
CA GLY A 115 27.70 -4.09 18.89
C GLY A 115 26.20 -4.47 18.96
N TYR A 116 25.41 -4.22 17.92
CA TYR A 116 23.99 -4.58 17.89
C TYR A 116 23.76 -6.10 17.96
N GLN A 117 23.14 -6.56 19.04
CA GLN A 117 22.79 -7.97 19.28
C GLN A 117 21.30 -8.28 19.06
N GLY A 118 20.56 -7.39 18.40
CA GLY A 118 19.13 -7.57 18.17
C GLY A 118 18.82 -8.42 16.92
N PRO A 119 17.52 -8.59 16.61
CA PRO A 119 17.07 -9.31 15.42
C PRO A 119 17.72 -8.79 14.14
N GLN A 120 18.13 -9.71 13.25
CA GLN A 120 18.83 -9.40 12.00
C GLN A 120 17.90 -9.33 10.79
N SER A 121 16.62 -9.66 10.95
CA SER A 121 15.61 -9.60 9.89
C SER A 121 14.27 -9.10 10.44
N PHE A 122 13.38 -8.68 9.54
CA PHE A 122 11.99 -8.43 9.90
C PHE A 122 11.34 -9.69 10.49
N TYR A 123 11.70 -10.87 9.97
CA TYR A 123 11.24 -12.17 10.48
C TYR A 123 11.59 -12.40 11.94
N GLU A 124 12.86 -12.32 12.28
CA GLU A 124 13.32 -12.49 13.66
C GLU A 124 12.69 -11.46 14.58
N PHE A 125 12.56 -10.20 14.13
CA PHE A 125 11.95 -9.17 14.96
C PHE A 125 10.49 -9.50 15.28
N LEU A 126 9.72 -9.88 14.26
CA LEU A 126 8.32 -10.20 14.41
C LEU A 126 8.08 -11.45 15.26
N ALA A 127 8.99 -12.43 15.25
CA ALA A 127 8.95 -13.58 16.15
C ALA A 127 9.11 -13.20 17.63
N THR A 128 9.79 -12.07 17.92
CA THR A 128 9.93 -11.55 19.30
C THR A 128 8.75 -10.69 19.76
N ALA A 129 7.78 -10.40 18.88
CA ALA A 129 6.71 -9.48 19.17
C ALA A 129 5.70 -10.10 20.15
N LYS A 130 5.43 -9.39 21.26
CA LYS A 130 4.48 -9.82 22.31
C LYS A 130 3.12 -9.18 22.09
N LYS A 131 2.06 -9.92 22.43
CA LYS A 131 0.69 -9.40 22.45
C LYS A 131 0.58 -8.21 23.41
N GLU A 132 -0.12 -7.15 23.01
CA GLU A 132 -0.50 -5.99 23.82
C GLU A 132 -1.99 -5.68 23.59
N GLY A 133 -2.79 -5.79 24.64
CA GLY A 133 -4.24 -5.55 24.60
C GLY A 133 -5.04 -6.74 24.07
N GLU A 134 -6.36 -6.62 24.10
CA GLU A 134 -7.28 -7.65 23.61
C GLU A 134 -7.78 -7.34 22.20
N HIS A 135 -7.95 -8.40 21.41
CA HIS A 135 -8.44 -8.25 20.05
C HIS A 135 -9.87 -7.67 20.03
N GLY A 136 -10.14 -6.82 19.05
CA GLY A 136 -11.47 -6.24 18.83
C GLY A 136 -11.83 -5.11 19.79
N GLN A 137 -11.00 -4.80 20.79
CA GLN A 137 -11.31 -3.76 21.78
C GLN A 137 -10.99 -2.34 21.31
N ALA A 138 -9.86 -2.16 20.64
CA ALA A 138 -9.42 -0.86 20.13
C ALA A 138 -8.58 -1.03 18.87
N PHE A 139 -8.58 0.01 18.04
CA PHE A 139 -7.68 0.09 16.89
C PHE A 139 -6.30 0.60 17.34
N THR A 140 -5.24 -0.03 16.84
CA THR A 140 -3.88 0.50 16.97
C THR A 140 -3.12 0.23 15.68
N TYR A 141 -2.70 1.29 14.99
CA TYR A 141 -1.92 1.16 13.75
C TYR A 141 -0.51 0.63 14.05
N LYS A 142 -0.14 -0.47 13.40
CA LYS A 142 1.17 -1.12 13.54
C LYS A 142 1.67 -1.51 12.17
N THR A 143 2.79 -0.90 11.77
CA THR A 143 3.45 -1.17 10.49
C THR A 143 3.71 -2.66 10.27
N VAL A 144 4.11 -3.34 11.34
CA VAL A 144 4.43 -4.76 11.35
C VAL A 144 3.25 -5.67 10.97
N ASP A 145 2.01 -5.23 11.17
CA ASP A 145 0.84 -6.01 10.78
C ASP A 145 0.77 -6.13 9.25
N THR A 146 1.17 -5.07 8.54
CA THR A 146 1.28 -5.07 7.08
C THR A 146 2.46 -5.93 6.59
N ASP A 147 3.57 -5.99 7.34
CA ASP A 147 4.68 -6.90 7.03
C ASP A 147 4.24 -8.38 7.12
N VAL A 148 3.45 -8.72 8.15
CA VAL A 148 2.85 -10.07 8.30
C VAL A 148 1.90 -10.39 7.14
N LEU A 149 1.13 -9.42 6.63
CA LEU A 149 0.32 -9.63 5.41
C LEU A 149 1.20 -9.96 4.20
N GLY A 150 2.34 -9.29 4.05
CA GLY A 150 3.32 -9.60 3.01
C GLY A 150 3.83 -11.05 3.09
N TRP A 151 4.08 -11.56 4.30
CA TRP A 151 4.45 -12.95 4.50
C TRP A 151 3.34 -13.92 4.14
N GLY A 152 2.09 -13.57 4.48
CA GLY A 152 0.90 -14.33 4.09
C GLY A 152 0.83 -14.48 2.56
N ILE A 153 1.00 -13.37 1.84
CA ILE A 153 1.07 -13.37 0.38
C ILE A 153 2.15 -14.34 -0.10
N ARG A 154 3.39 -14.19 0.38
CA ARG A 154 4.51 -15.02 -0.06
C ARG A 154 4.29 -16.51 0.21
N ARG A 155 3.70 -16.85 1.36
CA ARG A 155 3.42 -18.24 1.73
C ARG A 155 2.34 -18.86 0.86
N VAL A 156 1.35 -18.09 0.44
CA VAL A 156 0.23 -18.58 -0.36
C VAL A 156 0.57 -18.63 -1.85
N THR A 157 1.32 -17.65 -2.36
CA THR A 157 1.64 -17.56 -3.78
C THR A 157 2.95 -18.25 -4.16
N GLY A 158 3.86 -18.45 -3.20
CA GLY A 158 5.24 -18.85 -3.46
C GLY A 158 6.10 -17.75 -4.09
N LYS A 159 5.57 -16.53 -4.26
CA LYS A 159 6.23 -15.40 -4.91
C LYS A 159 6.50 -14.28 -3.92
N SER A 160 7.49 -13.45 -4.21
CA SER A 160 7.77 -12.24 -3.45
C SER A 160 6.59 -11.25 -3.50
N VAL A 161 6.52 -10.33 -2.53
CA VAL A 161 5.46 -9.31 -2.51
C VAL A 161 5.57 -8.39 -3.73
N GLY A 162 6.81 -8.06 -4.12
CA GLY A 162 7.08 -7.29 -5.33
C GLY A 162 6.58 -7.96 -6.61
N GLU A 163 6.80 -9.26 -6.77
CA GLU A 163 6.31 -10.03 -7.93
C GLU A 163 4.78 -10.05 -7.98
N VAL A 164 4.11 -10.34 -6.85
CA VAL A 164 2.64 -10.36 -6.81
C VAL A 164 2.07 -8.97 -7.10
N LEU A 165 2.66 -7.91 -6.56
CA LEU A 165 2.27 -6.53 -6.84
C LEU A 165 2.42 -6.22 -8.34
N SER A 166 3.55 -6.60 -8.93
CA SER A 166 3.85 -6.39 -10.35
C SER A 166 2.81 -7.08 -11.24
N GLU A 167 2.58 -8.37 -11.01
CA GLU A 167 1.68 -9.19 -11.83
C GLU A 167 0.22 -8.78 -11.72
N ARG A 168 -0.24 -8.45 -10.51
CA ARG A 168 -1.68 -8.28 -10.23
C ARG A 168 -2.15 -6.83 -10.30
N ILE A 169 -1.27 -5.87 -10.05
CA ILE A 169 -1.66 -4.46 -9.95
C ILE A 169 -0.80 -3.60 -10.87
N TRP A 170 0.52 -3.62 -10.70
CA TRP A 170 1.42 -2.65 -11.34
C TRP A 170 1.41 -2.75 -12.87
N GLY A 171 1.62 -3.96 -13.40
CA GLY A 171 1.56 -4.26 -14.83
C GLY A 171 0.15 -4.03 -15.41
N PRO A 172 -0.91 -4.66 -14.85
CA PRO A 172 -2.28 -4.48 -15.34
C PRO A 172 -2.79 -3.04 -15.34
N MET A 173 -2.36 -2.21 -14.38
CA MET A 173 -2.68 -0.78 -14.32
C MET A 173 -1.97 0.03 -15.41
N GLY A 174 -0.91 -0.52 -16.01
CA GLY A 174 -0.05 0.20 -16.95
C GLY A 174 0.78 1.27 -16.25
N ALA A 175 1.40 0.92 -15.11
CA ALA A 175 2.36 1.79 -14.47
C ALA A 175 3.51 2.13 -15.42
N GLU A 176 3.97 3.38 -15.39
CA GLU A 176 4.99 3.88 -16.31
C GLU A 176 6.42 3.65 -15.81
N GLN A 177 6.59 3.48 -14.50
CA GLN A 177 7.90 3.32 -13.89
C GLN A 177 7.95 2.11 -12.96
N ASP A 178 9.13 1.52 -12.87
CA ASP A 178 9.40 0.47 -11.90
C ASP A 178 9.24 0.99 -10.47
N ALA A 179 8.60 0.18 -9.64
CA ALA A 179 8.55 0.37 -8.20
C ALA A 179 9.50 -0.60 -7.50
N TYR A 180 9.96 -0.24 -6.31
CA TYR A 180 10.92 -1.05 -5.57
C TYR A 180 10.65 -1.04 -4.06
N PHE A 181 10.97 -2.16 -3.43
CA PHE A 181 10.99 -2.31 -1.99
C PHE A 181 12.44 -2.42 -1.48
N PRO A 182 12.80 -1.78 -0.36
CA PRO A 182 13.97 -2.19 0.38
C PRO A 182 13.72 -3.58 0.98
N ILE A 183 14.77 -4.40 0.95
CA ILE A 183 14.80 -5.74 1.53
C ILE A 183 15.70 -5.76 2.75
N ASP A 184 15.40 -6.63 3.70
CA ASP A 184 16.32 -6.94 4.79
C ASP A 184 17.44 -7.90 4.34
N THR A 185 18.33 -8.26 5.27
CA THR A 185 19.45 -9.17 4.99
C THR A 185 19.01 -10.61 4.69
N ALA A 186 17.74 -10.96 4.94
CA ALA A 186 17.15 -12.24 4.57
C ALA A 186 16.40 -12.17 3.23
N GLY A 187 16.41 -11.03 2.53
CA GLY A 187 15.70 -10.83 1.26
C GLY A 187 14.20 -10.60 1.42
N THR A 188 13.77 -10.13 2.59
CA THR A 188 12.36 -9.85 2.90
C THR A 188 12.03 -8.40 2.64
N GLU A 189 11.02 -8.13 1.81
CA GLU A 189 10.57 -6.77 1.54
C GLU A 189 9.97 -6.10 2.78
N PHE A 190 10.25 -4.81 2.95
CA PHE A 190 9.57 -3.99 3.94
C PHE A 190 8.15 -3.61 3.44
N ALA A 191 7.20 -4.52 3.56
CA ALA A 191 5.86 -4.38 2.99
C ALA A 191 5.05 -3.25 3.67
N GLY A 192 5.29 -3.02 4.97
CA GLY A 192 4.58 -2.05 5.79
C GLY A 192 4.95 -0.59 5.55
N GLY A 193 5.93 -0.28 4.70
CA GLY A 193 6.27 1.11 4.38
C GLY A 193 7.46 1.28 3.45
N GLY A 194 7.83 0.25 2.71
CA GLY A 194 9.01 0.24 1.86
C GLY A 194 8.74 0.52 0.39
N LEU A 195 7.49 0.51 -0.08
CA LEU A 195 7.22 0.71 -1.50
C LEU A 195 7.65 2.11 -1.93
N ASN A 196 8.54 2.18 -2.93
CA ASN A 196 8.94 3.40 -3.61
C ASN A 196 8.42 3.40 -5.04
N ALA A 197 7.68 4.45 -5.41
CA ALA A 197 7.13 4.60 -6.76
C ALA A 197 7.05 6.07 -7.17
N ALA A 198 6.76 6.30 -8.45
CA ALA A 198 6.57 7.62 -9.02
C ALA A 198 5.22 8.24 -8.63
N LEU A 199 5.16 9.58 -8.58
CA LEU A 199 3.93 10.34 -8.30
C LEU A 199 2.78 9.91 -9.24
N HIS A 200 3.06 9.81 -10.53
CA HIS A 200 2.05 9.48 -11.54
C HIS A 200 1.47 8.07 -11.35
N ASP A 201 2.29 7.09 -10.97
CA ASP A 201 1.81 5.72 -10.76
C ASP A 201 1.00 5.59 -9.45
N PHE A 202 1.34 6.36 -8.42
CA PHE A 202 0.46 6.52 -7.26
C PHE A 202 -0.87 7.20 -7.62
N ALA A 203 -0.86 8.15 -8.57
CA ALA A 203 -2.08 8.81 -9.02
C ALA A 203 -2.96 7.83 -9.81
N ARG A 204 -2.38 7.01 -10.70
CA ARG A 204 -3.09 5.90 -11.38
C ARG A 204 -3.69 4.94 -10.38
N PHE A 205 -2.93 4.55 -9.36
CA PHE A 205 -3.42 3.65 -8.32
C PHE A 205 -4.57 4.29 -7.53
N GLY A 206 -4.44 5.56 -7.15
CA GLY A 206 -5.52 6.29 -6.48
C GLY A 206 -6.78 6.41 -7.34
N GLU A 207 -6.62 6.64 -8.65
CA GLU A 207 -7.72 6.75 -9.60
C GLU A 207 -8.40 5.41 -9.86
N MET A 208 -7.62 4.33 -9.99
CA MET A 208 -8.14 2.96 -10.02
C MET A 208 -9.02 2.69 -8.80
N MET A 209 -8.57 3.09 -7.60
CA MET A 209 -9.36 2.94 -6.37
C MET A 209 -10.61 3.85 -6.35
N ARG A 210 -10.53 5.07 -6.88
CA ARG A 210 -11.70 5.96 -7.03
C ARG A 210 -12.76 5.34 -7.93
N LEU A 211 -12.33 4.72 -9.03
CA LEU A 211 -13.16 4.06 -10.05
C LEU A 211 -13.57 2.62 -9.68
N GLY A 212 -13.58 2.27 -8.40
CA GLY A 212 -14.06 0.95 -7.96
C GLY A 212 -13.13 -0.21 -8.36
N GLY A 213 -11.84 0.06 -8.51
CA GLY A 213 -10.82 -0.93 -8.85
C GLY A 213 -10.60 -1.13 -10.35
N THR A 214 -11.24 -0.32 -11.18
CA THR A 214 -11.08 -0.33 -12.65
C THR A 214 -10.15 0.79 -13.09
N PHE A 215 -9.27 0.50 -14.03
CA PHE A 215 -8.44 1.50 -14.70
C PHE A 215 -8.16 1.08 -16.14
N ASN A 216 -8.10 2.04 -17.07
CA ASN A 216 -7.90 1.77 -18.50
C ASN A 216 -8.84 0.68 -19.07
N GLY A 217 -10.11 0.68 -18.65
CA GLY A 217 -11.12 -0.28 -19.12
C GLY A 217 -10.97 -1.71 -18.57
N ARG A 218 -10.07 -1.95 -17.61
CA ARG A 218 -9.86 -3.26 -16.98
C ARG A 218 -10.17 -3.22 -15.50
N GLN A 219 -10.92 -4.20 -15.00
CA GLN A 219 -11.07 -4.46 -13.57
C GLN A 219 -9.78 -5.10 -13.04
N ILE A 220 -9.03 -4.38 -12.21
CA ILE A 220 -7.74 -4.81 -11.67
C ILE A 220 -7.90 -5.29 -10.23
N VAL A 221 -8.54 -4.47 -9.39
CA VAL A 221 -8.94 -4.84 -8.02
C VAL A 221 -10.43 -5.11 -8.03
N PRO A 222 -10.95 -6.24 -7.53
CA PRO A 222 -12.39 -6.49 -7.53
C PRO A 222 -13.18 -5.37 -6.85
N LYS A 223 -14.30 -4.94 -7.45
CA LYS A 223 -15.12 -3.85 -6.93
C LYS A 223 -15.56 -4.11 -5.48
N SER A 224 -15.87 -5.35 -5.13
CA SER A 224 -16.23 -5.77 -3.76
C SER A 224 -15.15 -5.43 -2.73
N VAL A 225 -13.87 -5.53 -3.08
CA VAL A 225 -12.75 -5.16 -2.21
C VAL A 225 -12.71 -3.64 -1.99
N VAL A 226 -12.92 -2.87 -3.05
CA VAL A 226 -12.96 -1.40 -2.96
C VAL A 226 -14.17 -0.93 -2.16
N ASP A 227 -15.33 -1.54 -2.37
CA ASP A 227 -16.54 -1.25 -1.62
C ASP A 227 -16.37 -1.61 -0.13
N ASP A 228 -15.75 -2.75 0.19
CA ASP A 228 -15.43 -3.12 1.57
C ASP A 228 -14.51 -2.09 2.24
N ILE A 229 -13.45 -1.65 1.55
CA ILE A 229 -12.57 -0.57 2.03
C ILE A 229 -13.39 0.69 2.33
N ARG A 230 -14.22 1.13 1.38
CA ARG A 230 -15.03 2.36 1.50
C ARG A 230 -16.11 2.25 2.58
N SER A 231 -16.59 1.05 2.87
CA SER A 231 -17.54 0.78 3.96
C SER A 231 -16.95 1.06 5.33
N GLY A 232 -15.62 1.19 5.46
CA GLY A 232 -14.92 1.50 6.70
C GLY A 232 -15.04 0.42 7.77
N ALA A 233 -14.71 0.78 9.00
CA ALA A 233 -14.83 -0.12 10.17
C ALA A 233 -15.49 0.59 11.36
N ASN A 234 -15.52 -0.08 12.52
CA ASN A 234 -16.08 0.48 13.76
C ASN A 234 -15.31 1.75 14.19
N ARG A 235 -16.03 2.87 14.27
CA ARG A 235 -15.48 4.20 14.59
C ARG A 235 -15.13 4.38 16.06
N GLU A 236 -15.84 3.74 16.98
CA GLU A 236 -15.56 3.82 18.41
C GLU A 236 -14.22 3.16 18.74
N ARG A 237 -13.96 1.98 18.13
CA ARG A 237 -12.66 1.32 18.22
C ARG A 237 -11.53 2.19 17.67
N PHE A 238 -11.78 2.93 16.58
CA PHE A 238 -10.83 3.89 16.03
C PHE A 238 -10.62 5.11 16.94
N ALA A 239 -11.69 5.67 17.51
CA ALA A 239 -11.63 6.82 18.41
C ALA A 239 -10.77 6.55 19.66
N ARG A 240 -10.83 5.32 20.20
CA ARG A 240 -9.99 4.87 21.33
C ARG A 240 -8.48 4.95 21.05
N ALA A 241 -8.06 4.97 19.77
CA ALA A 241 -6.66 5.15 19.40
C ALA A 241 -6.12 6.59 19.64
N GLY A 242 -7.02 7.55 19.89
CA GLY A 242 -6.67 8.92 20.26
C GLY A 242 -6.19 9.82 19.12
N TYR A 243 -6.62 9.56 17.87
CA TYR A 243 -6.33 10.43 16.73
C TYR A 243 -7.21 11.70 16.78
N ARG A 244 -6.75 12.72 17.52
CA ARG A 244 -7.48 14.00 17.71
C ARG A 244 -7.81 14.73 16.40
N THR A 245 -6.99 14.57 15.37
CA THR A 245 -7.13 15.23 14.07
C THR A 245 -8.04 14.49 13.09
N LEU A 246 -8.53 13.29 13.45
CA LEU A 246 -9.36 12.44 12.60
C LEU A 246 -10.69 12.04 13.30
N PRO A 247 -11.49 13.01 13.79
CA PRO A 247 -12.75 12.71 14.48
C PRO A 247 -13.75 12.04 13.54
N GLY A 248 -14.34 10.92 13.98
CA GLY A 248 -15.35 10.18 13.20
C GLY A 248 -14.78 9.25 12.13
N TRP A 249 -13.47 9.18 11.97
CA TRP A 249 -12.82 8.31 10.98
C TRP A 249 -12.81 6.85 11.44
N SER A 250 -12.51 5.96 10.50
CA SER A 250 -12.26 4.54 10.76
C SER A 250 -11.08 4.03 9.94
N TYR A 251 -10.69 2.78 10.16
CA TYR A 251 -9.60 2.13 9.44
C TYR A 251 -10.03 0.74 8.95
N ARG A 252 -9.88 0.48 7.65
CA ARG A 252 -10.27 -0.78 7.00
C ARG A 252 -9.23 -1.13 5.94
N ASN A 253 -8.70 -2.36 5.98
CA ASN A 253 -7.75 -2.91 5.01
C ASN A 253 -6.61 -1.94 4.62
N VAL A 254 -5.95 -1.32 5.61
CA VAL A 254 -4.84 -0.38 5.39
C VAL A 254 -5.23 1.04 4.91
N TRP A 255 -6.53 1.31 4.80
CA TRP A 255 -7.06 2.63 4.45
C TRP A 255 -7.71 3.31 5.66
N ARG A 256 -7.54 4.64 5.73
CA ARG A 256 -8.28 5.49 6.66
C ARG A 256 -9.48 6.08 5.94
N VAL A 257 -10.66 5.95 6.54
CA VAL A 257 -11.95 6.31 5.91
C VAL A 257 -12.62 7.37 6.76
N SER A 258 -12.94 8.52 6.18
CA SER A 258 -13.47 9.67 6.92
C SER A 258 -14.95 9.56 7.27
N ARG A 259 -15.71 8.79 6.48
CA ARG A 259 -17.20 8.75 6.48
C ARG A 259 -17.85 10.14 6.44
N ASN A 260 -17.21 11.10 5.79
CA ASN A 260 -17.84 12.37 5.47
C ASN A 260 -18.86 12.19 4.32
N GLU A 261 -19.63 13.24 4.04
CA GLU A 261 -20.60 13.33 2.93
C GLU A 261 -20.00 13.09 1.53
N HIS A 262 -18.68 13.13 1.39
CA HIS A 262 -17.97 12.86 0.14
C HIS A 262 -17.50 11.40 0.02
N GLY A 263 -17.58 10.63 1.12
CA GLY A 263 -17.09 9.25 1.16
C GLY A 263 -15.56 9.15 1.02
N THR A 264 -14.81 10.11 1.57
CA THR A 264 -13.35 10.19 1.34
C THR A 264 -12.59 9.11 2.11
N PHE A 265 -11.55 8.59 1.46
CA PHE A 265 -10.65 7.59 2.04
C PHE A 265 -9.22 7.82 1.56
N THR A 266 -8.25 7.38 2.34
CA THR A 266 -6.85 7.75 2.12
C THR A 266 -5.84 6.74 2.63
N ALA A 267 -4.78 6.59 1.84
CA ALA A 267 -3.51 6.00 2.21
C ALA A 267 -2.59 7.10 2.75
N ARG A 268 -2.07 6.94 3.97
CA ARG A 268 -1.22 7.97 4.59
C ARG A 268 0.10 7.39 5.06
N GLY A 269 1.18 7.92 4.51
CA GLY A 269 2.55 7.67 4.97
C GLY A 269 2.98 8.69 6.04
N ILE A 270 4.15 8.46 6.64
CA ILE A 270 4.81 9.46 7.48
C ILE A 270 5.36 10.61 6.62
N HIS A 271 5.79 11.70 7.25
CA HIS A 271 6.41 12.85 6.57
C HIS A 271 5.49 13.58 5.56
N GLY A 272 4.17 13.40 5.69
CA GLY A 272 3.17 14.13 4.89
C GLY A 272 2.75 13.46 3.59
N GLN A 273 3.22 12.24 3.34
CA GLN A 273 2.89 11.50 2.13
C GLN A 273 1.43 11.03 2.17
N VAL A 274 0.69 11.23 1.08
CA VAL A 274 -0.74 10.88 1.02
C VAL A 274 -1.20 10.51 -0.38
N ILE A 275 -2.11 9.54 -0.45
CA ILE A 275 -3.08 9.39 -1.55
C ILE A 275 -4.43 9.67 -0.92
N TYR A 276 -5.06 10.79 -1.30
CA TYR A 276 -6.37 11.21 -0.82
C TYR A 276 -7.37 11.08 -1.96
N ILE A 277 -8.46 10.35 -1.73
CA ILE A 277 -9.47 10.06 -2.73
C ILE A 277 -10.79 10.65 -2.27
N ASP A 278 -11.38 11.48 -3.12
CA ASP A 278 -12.71 12.05 -2.97
C ASP A 278 -13.60 11.61 -4.13
N PRO A 279 -14.40 10.54 -3.94
CA PRO A 279 -15.27 10.04 -4.98
C PRO A 279 -16.32 11.06 -5.44
N LYS A 280 -16.86 11.88 -4.53
CA LYS A 280 -17.93 12.84 -4.84
C LYS A 280 -17.43 14.02 -5.67
N ALA A 281 -16.21 14.47 -5.42
CA ALA A 281 -15.55 15.50 -6.21
C ALA A 281 -14.78 14.95 -7.43
N GLU A 282 -14.88 13.64 -7.68
CA GLU A 282 -14.14 12.95 -8.74
C GLU A 282 -12.63 13.23 -8.72
N MET A 283 -12.04 13.25 -7.52
CA MET A 283 -10.71 13.80 -7.30
C MET A 283 -9.79 12.80 -6.60
N VAL A 284 -8.54 12.75 -7.07
CA VAL A 284 -7.43 12.08 -6.41
C VAL A 284 -6.30 13.09 -6.21
N VAL A 285 -5.84 13.23 -4.98
CA VAL A 285 -4.65 14.02 -4.63
C VAL A 285 -3.55 13.08 -4.17
N VAL A 286 -2.41 13.14 -4.85
CA VAL A 286 -1.19 12.46 -4.42
C VAL A 286 -0.17 13.50 -4.00
N ARG A 287 0.37 13.34 -2.79
CA ARG A 287 1.49 14.15 -2.29
C ARG A 287 2.62 13.23 -1.87
N LEU A 288 3.78 13.39 -2.48
CA LEU A 288 5.04 12.87 -1.98
C LEU A 288 5.74 14.00 -1.21
N ALA A 289 6.21 13.72 0.00
CA ALA A 289 6.75 14.75 0.89
C ALA A 289 7.78 14.17 1.87
N SER A 290 8.70 15.04 2.29
CA SER A 290 9.77 14.77 3.24
C SER A 290 9.70 15.73 4.45
N HIS A 291 8.49 15.98 4.96
CA HIS A 291 8.25 16.98 6.01
C HIS A 291 9.05 16.66 7.29
N PRO A 292 9.69 17.64 7.98
CA PRO A 292 10.58 17.37 9.13
C PRO A 292 9.88 16.65 10.29
N ARG A 293 8.58 16.93 10.50
CA ARG A 293 7.76 16.16 11.45
C ARG A 293 7.13 14.96 10.75
N ALA A 294 7.54 13.76 11.17
CA ALA A 294 7.04 12.49 10.63
C ALA A 294 5.54 12.26 10.90
N ALA A 295 5.04 12.76 12.03
CA ALA A 295 3.67 12.52 12.46
C ALA A 295 2.65 13.35 11.67
N ASN A 296 1.71 12.64 11.06
CA ASN A 296 0.60 13.20 10.29
C ASN A 296 -0.26 14.22 11.04
N ALA A 297 -0.38 14.09 12.37
CA ALA A 297 -1.14 15.04 13.20
C ALA A 297 -0.59 16.48 13.13
N ALA A 298 0.68 16.67 12.76
CA ALA A 298 1.27 18.00 12.56
C ALA A 298 0.82 18.67 11.26
N LEU A 299 0.28 17.90 10.30
CA LEU A 299 -0.09 18.37 8.96
C LEU A 299 -1.60 18.37 8.75
N ASP A 300 -2.33 17.47 9.44
CA ASP A 300 -3.78 17.33 9.33
C ASP A 300 -4.56 18.65 9.44
N PRO A 301 -4.25 19.58 10.37
CA PRO A 301 -4.97 20.84 10.50
C PRO A 301 -4.89 21.74 9.27
N THR A 302 -3.88 21.57 8.42
CA THR A 302 -3.71 22.35 7.19
C THR A 302 -4.11 21.53 5.97
N SER A 303 -3.58 20.31 5.82
CA SER A 303 -3.75 19.54 4.58
C SER A 303 -5.17 19.01 4.36
N LEU A 304 -5.89 18.62 5.42
CA LEU A 304 -7.24 18.09 5.25
C LEU A 304 -8.23 19.20 4.83
N PRO A 305 -8.20 20.41 5.43
CA PRO A 305 -8.96 21.55 4.90
C PRO A 305 -8.59 21.93 3.47
N GLU A 306 -7.30 21.93 3.11
CA GLU A 306 -6.85 22.22 1.74
C GLU A 306 -7.49 21.26 0.72
N TYR A 307 -7.44 19.95 0.97
CA TYR A 307 -8.05 18.96 0.07
C TYR A 307 -9.56 19.14 -0.04
N ARG A 308 -10.24 19.45 1.07
CA ARG A 308 -11.68 19.73 1.06
C ARG A 308 -12.01 21.02 0.29
N ALA A 309 -11.20 22.05 0.41
CA ALA A 309 -11.39 23.30 -0.32
C ALA A 309 -11.22 23.07 -1.83
N LEU A 310 -10.22 22.28 -2.23
CA LEU A 310 -10.04 21.89 -3.62
C LEU A 310 -11.23 21.07 -4.15
N ALA A 311 -11.71 20.09 -3.38
CA ALA A 311 -12.90 19.31 -3.73
C ALA A 311 -14.13 20.22 -3.96
N LYS A 312 -14.39 21.15 -3.05
CA LYS A 312 -15.48 22.13 -3.19
C LYS A 312 -15.32 23.01 -4.44
N HIS A 313 -14.10 23.44 -4.74
CA HIS A 313 -13.81 24.24 -5.92
C HIS A 313 -14.13 23.49 -7.23
N LEU A 314 -13.72 22.22 -7.32
CA LEU A 314 -13.97 21.37 -8.49
C LEU A 314 -15.48 21.10 -8.66
N MET A 315 -16.18 20.79 -7.56
CA MET A 315 -17.63 20.53 -7.61
C MET A 315 -18.46 21.76 -8.00
N ALA A 316 -17.97 22.98 -7.71
CA ALA A 316 -18.64 24.22 -8.11
C ALA A 316 -18.45 24.57 -9.60
N ARG A 317 -17.54 23.87 -10.30
CA ARG A 317 -17.22 24.11 -11.72
C ARG A 317 -17.23 22.77 -12.47
N PRO A 318 -18.39 22.12 -12.62
CA PRO A 318 -18.48 20.89 -13.38
C PRO A 318 -17.98 21.15 -14.82
N ASN A 319 -17.12 20.24 -15.31
CA ASN A 319 -16.56 20.27 -16.67
C ASN A 319 -17.64 20.12 -17.74
#